data_AF-A0A916VC68-F1
#
_entry.id   AF-A0A916VC68-F1
#
_cell.length_a   1.000
_cell.length_b   1.000
_cell.length_c   1.000
_cell.angle_alpha   90.00
_cell.angle_beta   90.00
_cell.angle_gamma   90.00
#
_symmetry.space_group_name_H-M   'P 1'
#
loop_
_entity.id
_entity.type
_entity.pdbx_description
1 polymer ?
#
loop_
_entity_poly.entity_id
_entity_poly.type
_entity_poly.pdbx_seq_one_letter_code
_entity_poly.pdbx_strand_id
1 'polypeptide(L)'
;MEQKKKSWDHFFRDDSSNMLEDALPYLPASLKKTAAIYIKLTELSHIAHEFDNEETLSACGLDQNDASLEMLLNAMKLRAPKETAAQIDQMLQMMQMMKLYQSYQSFMKSNPNLASSSAPNTNDDMFAKLMPLLMSQGQQNTPAPNSDFMNQLNQILNK
;
A
#
# COMPACT_ATOMS: atom_id res chain seq x y z
N MET A 1 -18.38 -3.43 -15.23
CA MET A 1 -17.74 -2.43 -14.34
C MET A 1 -18.71 -1.83 -13.30
N GLU A 2 -19.91 -2.38 -13.08
CA GLU A 2 -20.89 -1.79 -12.13
C GLU A 2 -20.89 -2.42 -10.72
N GLN A 3 -20.39 -3.65 -10.55
CA GLN A 3 -20.40 -4.35 -9.26
C GLN A 3 -19.56 -3.67 -8.18
N LYS A 4 -18.39 -3.10 -8.58
CA LYS A 4 -17.42 -2.53 -7.64
C LYS A 4 -17.89 -1.23 -6.98
N LYS A 5 -18.85 -0.51 -7.59
CA LYS A 5 -19.37 0.75 -7.06
C LYS A 5 -20.39 0.54 -5.95
N LYS A 6 -21.17 -0.55 -6.00
CA LYS A 6 -22.18 -0.90 -4.97
C LYS A 6 -21.56 -1.43 -3.68
N SER A 7 -20.38 -2.07 -3.77
CA SER A 7 -19.72 -2.70 -2.62
C SER A 7 -19.21 -1.68 -1.58
N TRP A 8 -18.57 -0.59 -2.00
CA TRP A 8 -18.03 0.41 -1.06
C TRP A 8 -19.12 1.23 -0.36
N ASP A 9 -20.17 1.62 -1.08
CA ASP A 9 -21.27 2.40 -0.49
C ASP A 9 -22.03 1.57 0.56
N HIS A 10 -22.25 0.27 0.30
CA HIS A 10 -22.88 -0.66 1.24
C HIS A 10 -21.95 -1.05 2.41
N PHE A 11 -20.63 -1.06 2.18
CA PHE A 11 -19.65 -1.31 3.24
C PHE A 11 -19.66 -0.22 4.31
N PHE A 12 -19.78 1.04 3.88
CA PHE A 12 -19.72 2.18 4.79
C PHE A 12 -21.09 2.69 5.24
N ARG A 13 -22.17 2.37 4.53
CA ARG A 13 -23.50 2.93 4.79
C ARG A 13 -24.58 1.86 4.65
N ASP A 14 -25.54 1.94 5.55
CA ASP A 14 -26.78 1.16 5.51
C ASP A 14 -27.97 2.06 5.12
N ASP A 15 -28.99 1.49 4.48
CA ASP A 15 -30.17 2.21 4.02
C ASP A 15 -30.93 2.88 5.18
N SER A 16 -30.94 2.24 6.35
CA SER A 16 -31.56 2.81 7.54
C SER A 16 -30.83 4.05 8.08
N SER A 17 -29.50 4.07 7.97
CA SER A 17 -28.67 5.24 8.32
C SER A 17 -28.96 6.41 7.38
N ASN A 18 -29.06 6.14 6.08
CA ASN A 18 -29.36 7.16 5.06
C ASN A 18 -30.73 7.82 5.31
N MET A 19 -31.76 7.02 5.64
CA MET A 19 -33.08 7.55 5.98
C MET A 19 -33.06 8.41 7.25
N LEU A 20 -32.25 8.04 8.25
CA LEU A 20 -32.09 8.82 9.47
C LEU A 20 -31.31 10.12 9.23
N GLU A 21 -30.30 10.11 8.34
CA GLU A 21 -29.59 11.32 7.91
C GLU A 21 -30.54 12.31 7.22
N ASP A 22 -31.39 11.82 6.31
CA ASP A 22 -32.38 12.64 5.61
C ASP A 22 -33.44 13.21 6.57
N ALA A 23 -33.70 12.56 7.69
CA ALA A 23 -34.61 13.04 8.73
C ALA A 23 -33.99 14.16 9.61
N LEU A 24 -32.66 14.30 9.67
CA LEU A 24 -31.96 15.26 10.55
C LEU A 24 -32.43 16.71 10.43
N PRO A 25 -32.69 17.27 9.23
CA PRO A 25 -33.15 18.66 9.11
C PRO A 25 -34.45 18.95 9.85
N TYR A 26 -35.32 17.93 9.95
CA TYR A 26 -36.67 18.01 10.51
C TYR A 26 -36.73 17.78 12.02
N LEU A 27 -35.64 17.31 12.64
CA LEU A 27 -35.58 17.11 14.08
C LEU A 27 -35.48 18.45 14.85
N PRO A 28 -35.96 18.52 16.10
CA PRO A 28 -35.67 19.63 17.00
C PRO A 28 -34.16 19.80 17.25
N ALA A 29 -33.70 21.05 17.44
CA ALA A 29 -32.27 21.36 17.59
C ALA A 29 -31.57 20.58 18.72
N SER A 30 -32.29 20.29 19.81
CA SER A 30 -31.80 19.47 20.93
C SER A 30 -31.52 18.02 20.54
N LEU A 31 -32.25 17.48 19.56
CA LEU A 31 -32.13 16.09 19.11
C LEU A 31 -31.19 15.93 17.91
N LYS A 32 -31.01 16.97 17.08
CA LYS A 32 -30.12 16.91 15.90
C LYS A 32 -28.71 16.42 16.24
N LYS A 33 -28.12 16.95 17.31
CA LYS A 33 -26.76 16.56 17.74
C LYS A 33 -26.71 15.10 18.16
N THR A 34 -27.67 14.66 18.98
CA THR A 34 -27.73 13.28 19.47
C THR A 34 -27.99 12.29 18.34
N ALA A 35 -28.92 12.63 17.43
CA ALA A 35 -29.22 11.80 16.26
C ALA A 35 -28.02 11.71 15.31
N ALA A 36 -27.33 12.82 15.02
CA ALA A 36 -26.14 12.80 14.16
C ALA A 36 -25.02 11.92 14.74
N ILE A 37 -24.80 11.98 16.06
CA ILE A 37 -23.82 11.11 16.74
C ILE A 37 -24.27 9.64 16.66
N TYR A 38 -25.53 9.36 16.95
CA TYR A 38 -26.08 8.01 16.90
C TYR A 38 -25.97 7.37 15.52
N ILE A 39 -26.30 8.12 14.46
CA ILE A 39 -26.14 7.69 13.06
C ILE A 39 -24.69 7.30 12.79
N LYS A 40 -23.72 8.18 13.10
CA LYS A 40 -22.30 7.89 12.86
C LYS A 40 -21.78 6.71 13.68
N LEU A 41 -22.23 6.56 14.93
CA LEU A 41 -21.88 5.39 15.74
C LEU A 41 -22.43 4.09 15.14
N THR A 42 -23.65 4.13 14.59
CA THR A 42 -24.26 2.97 13.96
C THR A 42 -23.53 2.60 12.66
N GLU A 43 -23.16 3.58 11.84
CA GLU A 43 -22.32 3.34 10.65
C GLU A 43 -20.96 2.75 11.01
N LEU A 44 -20.29 3.28 12.04
CA LEU A 44 -19.02 2.72 12.52
C LEU A 44 -19.18 1.29 13.02
N SER A 45 -20.27 0.99 13.73
CA SER A 45 -20.58 -0.36 14.18
C SER A 45 -20.83 -1.32 13.01
N HIS A 46 -21.53 -0.86 11.97
CA HIS A 46 -21.78 -1.62 10.75
C HIS A 46 -20.48 -1.94 10.03
N ILE A 47 -19.64 -0.93 9.81
CA ILE A 47 -18.31 -1.10 9.21
C ILE A 47 -17.51 -2.14 9.99
N ALA A 48 -17.45 -2.03 11.32
CA ALA A 48 -16.72 -2.97 12.16
C ALA A 48 -17.21 -4.41 11.99
N HIS A 49 -18.52 -4.61 11.86
CA HIS A 49 -19.10 -5.93 11.61
C HIS A 49 -18.81 -6.45 10.20
N GLU A 50 -18.86 -5.60 9.17
CA GLU A 50 -18.54 -6.00 7.79
C GLU A 50 -17.07 -6.39 7.61
N PHE A 51 -16.17 -5.93 8.48
CA PHE A 51 -14.78 -6.41 8.53
C PHE A 51 -14.66 -7.87 9.00
N ASP A 52 -15.65 -8.43 9.69
CA ASP A 52 -15.68 -9.85 10.08
C ASP A 52 -16.25 -10.74 8.96
N ASN A 53 -16.76 -10.15 7.86
CA ASN A 53 -17.35 -10.86 6.74
C ASN A 53 -16.36 -11.00 5.57
N GLU A 54 -15.78 -12.19 5.40
CA GLU A 54 -14.81 -12.49 4.33
C GLU A 54 -15.37 -12.22 2.92
N GLU A 55 -16.64 -12.50 2.66
CA GLU A 55 -17.26 -12.26 1.34
C GLU A 55 -17.30 -10.76 1.01
N THR A 56 -17.68 -9.94 2.00
CA THR A 56 -17.69 -8.48 1.86
C THR A 56 -16.27 -7.95 1.66
N LEU A 57 -15.30 -8.44 2.44
CA LEU A 57 -13.90 -8.05 2.30
C LEU A 57 -13.36 -8.36 0.90
N SER A 58 -13.66 -9.54 0.36
CA SER A 58 -13.28 -9.93 -1.00
C SER A 58 -13.95 -9.07 -2.07
N ALA A 59 -15.23 -8.75 -1.91
CA ALA A 59 -15.94 -7.86 -2.82
C ALA A 59 -15.35 -6.44 -2.83
N CYS A 60 -14.88 -5.95 -1.68
CA CYS A 60 -14.22 -4.65 -1.53
C CYS A 60 -12.73 -4.66 -1.96
N GLY A 61 -12.10 -5.84 -2.08
CA GLY A 61 -10.66 -6.00 -2.30
C GLY A 61 -9.81 -5.65 -1.07
N LEU A 62 -10.40 -5.85 0.11
CA LEU A 62 -9.78 -5.70 1.44
C LEU A 62 -9.16 -7.03 1.95
N ASP A 63 -9.45 -8.15 1.29
CA ASP A 63 -8.93 -9.49 1.55
C ASP A 63 -7.49 -9.68 1.03
N GLN A 64 -6.56 -8.81 1.40
CA GLN A 64 -5.16 -8.90 0.93
C GLN A 64 -4.29 -9.73 1.88
N ASN A 65 -4.64 -11.02 2.05
CA ASN A 65 -3.92 -11.94 2.94
C ASN A 65 -2.43 -12.14 2.57
N ASP A 66 -2.06 -11.89 1.31
CA ASP A 66 -0.69 -11.96 0.78
C ASP A 66 -0.13 -10.59 0.36
N ALA A 67 -0.61 -9.49 0.97
CA ALA A 67 -0.14 -8.14 0.64
C ALA A 67 1.38 -8.00 0.83
N SER A 68 2.11 -7.88 -0.27
CA SER A 68 3.54 -7.55 -0.21
C SER A 68 3.74 -6.07 0.16
N LEU A 69 4.86 -5.76 0.82
CA LEU A 69 5.26 -4.38 1.09
C LEU A 69 5.32 -3.52 -0.18
N GLU A 70 5.69 -4.10 -1.32
CA GLU A 70 5.68 -3.41 -2.61
C GLU A 70 4.28 -3.05 -3.07
N MET A 71 3.30 -3.94 -2.88
CA MET A 71 1.89 -3.63 -3.19
C MET A 71 1.38 -2.51 -2.30
N LEU A 72 1.69 -2.55 -1.00
CA LEU A 72 1.33 -1.49 -0.05
C LEU A 72 1.93 -0.14 -0.46
N LEU A 73 3.25 -0.10 -0.72
CA LEU A 73 3.94 1.12 -1.14
C LEU A 73 3.38 1.66 -2.46
N ASN A 74 3.11 0.80 -3.44
CA ASN A 74 2.48 1.21 -4.70
C ASN A 74 1.08 1.80 -4.48
N ALA A 75 0.28 1.21 -3.59
CA ALA A 75 -1.05 1.72 -3.27
C ALA A 75 -0.99 3.08 -2.55
N MET A 76 -0.08 3.23 -1.59
CA MET A 76 0.13 4.49 -0.87
C MET A 76 0.62 5.61 -1.78
N LYS A 77 1.52 5.32 -2.72
CA LYS A 77 2.03 6.27 -3.71
C LYS A 77 0.90 6.96 -4.49
N LEU A 78 -0.18 6.25 -4.81
CA LEU A 78 -1.31 6.80 -5.59
C LEU A 78 -2.11 7.87 -4.85
N ARG A 79 -2.07 7.87 -3.51
CA ARG A 79 -2.74 8.88 -2.66
C ARG A 79 -1.77 9.85 -1.98
N ALA A 80 -0.48 9.58 -2.05
CA ALA A 80 0.54 10.37 -1.38
C ALA A 80 0.75 11.75 -2.07
N PRO A 81 1.13 12.79 -1.30
CA PRO A 81 1.63 14.04 -1.87
C PRO A 81 2.84 13.80 -2.76
N LYS A 82 3.09 14.69 -3.74
CA LYS A 82 4.17 14.51 -4.75
C LYS A 82 5.54 14.20 -4.14
N GLU A 83 5.91 14.89 -3.06
CA GLU A 83 7.20 14.70 -2.39
C GLU A 83 7.30 13.31 -1.74
N THR A 84 6.27 12.90 -1.00
CA THR A 84 6.21 11.57 -0.37
C THR A 84 6.11 10.44 -1.41
N ALA A 85 5.40 10.67 -2.52
CA ALA A 85 5.30 9.72 -3.62
C ALA A 85 6.67 9.46 -4.28
N ALA A 86 7.50 10.49 -4.42
CA ALA A 86 8.86 10.35 -4.94
C ALA A 86 9.78 9.55 -3.99
N GLN A 87 9.62 9.74 -2.67
CA GLN A 87 10.34 8.94 -1.67
C GLN A 87 9.91 7.46 -1.70
N ILE A 88 8.61 7.21 -1.84
CA ILE A 88 8.06 5.85 -1.99
C ILE A 88 8.61 5.19 -3.27
N ASP A 89 8.72 5.95 -4.37
CA ASP A 89 9.31 5.45 -5.62
C ASP A 89 10.76 5.03 -5.46
N GLN A 90 11.57 5.82 -4.76
CA GLN A 90 12.96 5.48 -4.48
C GLN A 90 13.07 4.19 -3.66
N MET A 91 12.19 4.00 -2.67
CA MET A 91 12.14 2.74 -1.92
C MET A 91 11.76 1.56 -2.80
N LEU A 92 10.73 1.71 -3.65
CA LEU A 92 10.32 0.65 -4.58
C LEU A 92 11.45 0.27 -5.53
N GLN A 93 12.18 1.24 -6.08
CA GLN A 93 13.33 1.00 -6.93
C GLN A 93 14.46 0.27 -6.18
N MET A 94 14.75 0.65 -4.94
CA MET A 94 15.76 -0.02 -4.12
C MET A 94 15.37 -1.47 -3.80
N MET A 95 14.10 -1.73 -3.48
CA MET A 95 13.59 -3.09 -3.22
C MET A 95 13.71 -3.98 -4.47
N GLN A 96 13.36 -3.47 -5.64
CA GLN A 96 13.52 -4.18 -6.91
C GLN A 96 14.99 -4.50 -7.19
N MET A 97 15.89 -3.54 -6.94
CA MET A 97 17.33 -3.74 -7.10
C MET A 97 17.87 -4.82 -6.16
N MET A 98 17.42 -4.83 -4.89
CA MET A 98 17.81 -5.84 -3.91
C MET A 98 17.33 -7.24 -4.31
N LYS A 99 16.09 -7.37 -4.79
CA LYS A 99 15.55 -8.64 -5.30
C LYS A 99 16.35 -9.16 -6.51
N LEU A 100 16.68 -8.26 -7.45
CA LEU A 100 17.50 -8.61 -8.61
C LEU A 100 18.86 -9.15 -8.17
N TYR A 101 19.52 -8.46 -7.24
CA TYR A 101 20.82 -8.88 -6.72
C TYR A 101 20.77 -10.22 -5.96
N GLN A 102 19.76 -10.42 -5.11
CA GLN A 102 19.54 -11.70 -4.43
C GLN A 102 19.28 -12.85 -5.42
N SER A 103 18.47 -12.61 -6.46
CA SER A 103 18.19 -13.62 -7.48
C SER A 103 19.44 -13.99 -8.27
N TYR A 104 20.28 -13.00 -8.60
CA TYR A 104 21.56 -13.21 -9.29
C TYR A 104 22.53 -14.02 -8.43
N GLN A 105 22.73 -13.64 -7.17
CA GLN A 105 23.56 -14.43 -6.26
C GLN A 105 23.05 -15.87 -6.09
N SER A 106 21.74 -16.06 -5.98
CA SER A 106 21.12 -17.38 -5.82
C SER A 106 21.32 -18.23 -7.08
N PHE A 107 21.19 -17.63 -8.27
CA PHE A 107 21.47 -18.29 -9.54
C PHE A 107 22.93 -18.71 -9.65
N MET A 108 23.87 -17.83 -9.31
CA MET A 108 25.31 -18.12 -9.34
C MET A 108 25.69 -19.23 -8.35
N LYS A 109 25.09 -19.25 -7.16
CA LYS A 109 25.29 -20.33 -6.17
C LYS A 109 24.69 -21.66 -6.62
N SER A 110 23.55 -21.63 -7.31
CA SER A 110 22.86 -22.85 -7.78
C SER A 110 23.48 -23.45 -9.05
N ASN A 111 24.23 -22.65 -9.81
CA ASN A 111 24.97 -23.10 -11.00
C ASN A 111 26.48 -22.84 -10.84
N PRO A 112 27.18 -23.61 -9.98
CA PRO A 112 28.60 -23.41 -9.71
C PRO A 112 29.50 -23.58 -10.94
N ASN A 113 29.07 -24.32 -11.97
CA ASN A 113 29.82 -24.50 -13.23
C ASN A 113 29.90 -23.25 -14.11
N LEU A 114 28.98 -22.28 -13.94
CA LEU A 114 29.05 -20.96 -14.59
C LEU A 114 29.91 -19.97 -13.77
N ALA A 115 29.96 -20.15 -12.45
CA ALA A 115 30.80 -19.34 -11.55
C ALA A 115 32.30 -19.69 -11.68
N SER A 116 32.63 -20.95 -12.02
CA SER A 116 34.01 -21.42 -12.20
C SER A 116 34.63 -21.05 -13.57
N SER A 117 33.85 -20.60 -14.55
CA SER A 117 34.37 -20.11 -15.84
C SER A 117 34.75 -18.62 -15.83
N SER A 118 34.57 -17.91 -14.71
CA SER A 118 34.97 -16.52 -14.56
C SER A 118 36.20 -16.37 -13.67
N ALA A 119 37.38 -16.41 -14.30
CA ALA A 119 38.57 -15.76 -13.76
C ALA A 119 38.31 -14.24 -13.56
N PRO A 120 39.02 -13.56 -12.65
CA PRO A 120 38.59 -12.31 -12.04
C PRO A 120 38.73 -11.15 -13.04
N ASN A 121 37.64 -10.42 -13.34
CA ASN A 121 37.61 -8.96 -13.56
C ASN A 121 36.44 -8.39 -14.40
N THR A 122 35.45 -9.16 -14.87
CA THR A 122 34.46 -8.60 -15.83
C THR A 122 32.98 -8.74 -15.46
N ASN A 123 32.60 -9.61 -14.51
CA ASN A 123 31.18 -9.85 -14.21
C ASN A 123 30.58 -8.88 -13.17
N ASP A 124 31.38 -8.38 -12.22
CA ASP A 124 30.98 -7.26 -11.35
C ASP A 124 30.65 -6.01 -12.18
N ASP A 125 31.28 -5.88 -13.34
CA ASP A 125 31.20 -4.71 -14.22
C ASP A 125 29.87 -4.63 -14.99
N MET A 126 29.20 -5.77 -15.26
CA MET A 126 27.90 -5.76 -15.94
C MET A 126 26.78 -5.29 -15.01
N PHE A 127 26.78 -5.73 -13.75
CA PHE A 127 25.84 -5.22 -12.75
C PHE A 127 26.17 -3.78 -12.35
N ALA A 128 27.45 -3.46 -12.14
CA ALA A 128 27.92 -2.11 -11.86
C ALA A 128 27.66 -1.12 -13.02
N LYS A 129 27.57 -1.59 -14.28
CA LYS A 129 27.14 -0.77 -15.44
C LYS A 129 25.63 -0.61 -15.56
N LEU A 130 24.85 -1.59 -15.12
CA LEU A 130 23.38 -1.50 -15.13
C LEU A 130 22.84 -0.63 -13.98
N MET A 131 23.52 -0.63 -12.83
CA MET A 131 23.16 0.18 -11.66
C MET A 131 23.00 1.68 -11.98
N PRO A 132 23.97 2.37 -12.60
CA PRO A 132 23.85 3.77 -12.99
C PRO A 132 22.74 4.01 -14.00
N LEU A 133 22.54 3.10 -14.96
CA LEU A 133 21.52 3.24 -16.00
C LEU A 133 20.09 3.13 -15.44
N LEU A 134 19.89 2.31 -14.41
CA LEU A 134 18.61 2.20 -13.71
C LEU A 134 18.36 3.39 -12.77
N MET A 135 19.41 3.85 -12.07
CA MET A 135 19.33 4.95 -11.10
C MET A 135 19.25 6.34 -11.76
N SER A 136 19.77 6.50 -12.98
CA SER A 136 19.75 7.81 -13.65
C SER A 136 18.37 8.21 -14.18
N GLN A 137 17.34 7.36 -14.10
CA GLN A 137 15.97 7.75 -14.45
C GLN A 137 15.25 8.57 -13.35
N GLY A 138 15.82 8.67 -12.14
CA GLY A 138 15.17 9.36 -11.01
C GLY A 138 15.86 10.63 -10.51
N GLN A 139 17.00 11.03 -11.08
CA GLN A 139 17.90 11.99 -10.43
C GLN A 139 17.68 13.44 -10.90
N GLN A 140 16.66 14.10 -10.34
CA GLN A 140 16.69 15.55 -10.14
C GLN A 140 16.31 15.88 -8.69
N ASN A 141 17.32 16.31 -7.91
CA ASN A 141 17.26 17.01 -6.62
C ASN A 141 16.14 16.61 -5.65
N THR A 142 16.44 15.77 -4.64
CA THR A 142 15.67 15.75 -3.38
C THR A 142 16.49 15.23 -2.19
N PRO A 143 16.13 15.60 -0.94
CA PRO A 143 16.92 15.35 0.28
C PRO A 143 16.93 13.87 0.68
N ALA A 144 17.89 13.51 1.53
CA ALA A 144 18.08 12.15 2.04
C ALA A 144 16.81 11.52 2.63
N PRO A 145 16.61 10.20 2.50
CA PRO A 145 15.42 9.52 2.98
C PRO A 145 15.29 9.65 4.50
N ASN A 146 14.12 10.12 4.95
CA ASN A 146 13.80 10.34 6.36
C ASN A 146 13.70 8.98 7.08
N SER A 147 14.69 8.68 7.94
CA SER A 147 14.77 7.44 8.73
C SER A 147 13.55 7.17 9.60
N ASP A 148 12.84 8.23 10.01
CA ASP A 148 11.67 8.14 10.87
C ASP A 148 10.48 7.48 10.17
N PHE A 149 10.32 7.70 8.86
CA PHE A 149 9.28 7.04 8.06
C PHE A 149 9.53 5.52 7.97
N MET A 150 10.79 5.10 7.79
CA MET A 150 11.17 3.69 7.77
C MET A 150 10.93 3.00 9.11
N ASN A 151 11.21 3.69 10.21
CA ASN A 151 10.96 3.16 11.55
C ASN A 151 9.46 3.02 11.84
N GLN A 152 8.63 3.97 11.40
CA GLN A 152 7.18 3.86 11.53
C GLN A 152 6.60 2.72 10.69
N LEU A 153 7.08 2.55 9.45
CA LEU A 153 6.66 1.44 8.59
C LEU A 153 6.98 0.08 9.20
N ASN A 154 8.20 -0.11 9.70
CA ASN A 154 8.59 -1.37 10.34
C ASN A 154 7.78 -1.70 11.59
N GLN A 155 7.27 -0.71 12.31
CA GLN A 155 6.36 -0.96 13.45
C GLN A 155 4.97 -1.42 13.01
N ILE A 156 4.51 -1.03 11.82
CA ILE A 156 3.20 -1.41 11.29
C ILE A 156 3.24 -2.82 10.71
N LEU A 157 4.34 -3.21 10.05
CA LEU A 157 4.47 -4.54 9.42
C LEU A 157 4.82 -5.68 10.38
N ASN A 158 5.34 -5.39 11.57
CA ASN A 158 5.77 -6.39 12.56
C ASN A 158 4.79 -6.54 13.75
N LYS A 159 3.54 -6.10 13.60
CA LYS A 159 2.43 -6.38 14.51
C LYS A 159 1.43 -7.27 13.81
#